data_AF-A0A9K3I6F0-F1
#
_entry.id   AF-A0A9K3I6F0-F1
#
_cell.length_a   1.000
_cell.length_b   1.000
_cell.length_c   1.000
_cell.angle_alpha   90.00
_cell.angle_beta   90.00
_cell.angle_gamma   90.00
#
_symmetry.space_group_name_H-M   'P 1'
#
loop_
_entity.id
_entity.type
_entity.pdbx_description
1 polymer ?
#
loop_
_entity_poly.entity_id
_entity_poly.type
_entity_poly.pdbx_seq_one_letter_code
_entity_poly.pdbx_strand_id
1 'polypeptide(L)'
;MCSKCGKEEETTEHLIFKCVLTRAIWWNIMVWLKIPHNEEVNSCEEQFQRIQACNGSKEWKKIIMAIFMITIWHIWKSRNELIFNGQNESVTKSVDEIKELSFLWIKERAKTKNLVWERWKDFNVRDIIK
;
A
#
# COMPACT_ATOMS: atom_id res chain seq x y z
N MET A 1 18.92 2.87 -14.46
CA MET A 1 18.99 1.87 -13.38
C MET A 1 18.06 2.32 -12.26
N CYS A 2 17.34 1.41 -11.60
CA CYS A 2 16.37 1.70 -10.55
C CYS A 2 17.02 2.46 -9.40
N SER A 3 16.46 3.62 -9.08
CA SER A 3 16.91 4.51 -8.01
C SER A 3 16.86 3.84 -6.63
N LYS A 4 15.93 2.91 -6.42
CA LYS A 4 15.77 2.21 -5.14
C LYS A 4 16.70 1.01 -4.99
N CYS A 5 16.68 0.05 -5.92
CA CYS A 5 17.43 -1.20 -5.76
C CYS A 5 18.81 -1.21 -6.43
N GLY A 6 19.05 -0.33 -7.41
CA GLY A 6 20.30 -0.30 -8.17
C GLY A 6 20.59 -1.55 -9.01
N LYS A 7 19.61 -2.42 -9.29
CA LYS A 7 19.83 -3.71 -9.96
C LYS A 7 19.30 -3.80 -11.39
N GLU A 8 18.14 -3.24 -11.66
CA GLU A 8 17.45 -3.36 -12.95
C GLU A 8 17.16 -1.99 -13.57
N GLU A 9 16.63 -1.96 -14.79
CA GLU A 9 16.10 -0.74 -15.39
C GLU A 9 14.91 -0.20 -14.58
N GLU A 10 14.81 1.12 -14.45
CA GLU A 10 13.66 1.73 -13.78
C GLU A 10 12.49 1.83 -14.75
N THR A 11 11.54 0.90 -14.68
CA THR A 11 10.20 1.06 -15.26
C THR A 11 9.18 1.29 -14.17
N THR A 12 7.97 1.73 -14.54
CA THR A 12 6.86 1.88 -13.60
C THR A 12 6.51 0.53 -12.94
N GLU A 13 6.48 -0.55 -13.71
CA GLU A 13 6.22 -1.91 -13.21
C GLU A 13 7.33 -2.37 -12.28
N HIS A 14 8.60 -2.11 -12.63
CA HIS A 14 9.71 -2.45 -11.75
C HIS A 14 9.64 -1.65 -10.44
N LEU A 15 9.48 -0.33 -10.52
CA LEU A 15 9.42 0.53 -9.34
C LEU A 15 8.28 0.14 -8.39
N ILE A 16 7.08 -0.11 -8.93
CA ILE A 16 5.87 -0.34 -8.14
C ILE A 16 5.74 -1.80 -7.69
N PHE A 17 6.13 -2.79 -8.50
CA PHE A 17 5.81 -4.19 -8.22
C PHE A 17 7.02 -5.12 -8.12
N LYS A 18 8.08 -4.89 -8.90
CA LYS A 18 9.18 -5.89 -9.02
C LYS A 18 10.41 -5.58 -8.17
N CYS A 19 10.65 -4.30 -7.87
CA CYS A 19 11.78 -3.84 -7.08
C CYS A 19 11.77 -4.54 -5.71
N VAL A 20 12.91 -5.11 -5.31
CA VAL A 20 13.03 -5.89 -4.07
C VAL A 20 12.58 -5.13 -2.82
N LEU A 21 12.88 -3.83 -2.75
CA LEU A 21 12.45 -2.96 -1.63
C LEU A 21 10.94 -2.73 -1.67
N THR A 22 10.38 -2.52 -2.85
CA THR A 22 8.94 -2.33 -3.02
C THR A 22 8.15 -3.61 -2.78
N ARG A 23 8.66 -4.77 -3.19
CA ARG A 23 8.11 -6.09 -2.86
C ARG A 23 8.04 -6.30 -1.35
N ALA A 24 9.07 -5.90 -0.62
CA ALA A 24 9.08 -5.98 0.84
C ALA A 24 8.02 -5.06 1.47
N ILE A 25 7.77 -3.87 0.91
CA ILE A 25 6.65 -3.01 1.33
C ILE A 25 5.32 -3.73 1.10
N TRP A 26 5.08 -4.24 -0.11
CA TRP A 26 3.85 -4.96 -0.43
C TRP A 26 3.61 -6.17 0.45
N TRP A 27 4.65 -6.96 0.75
CA TRP A 27 4.56 -8.08 1.66
C TRP A 27 4.02 -7.64 3.03
N ASN A 28 4.64 -6.62 3.63
CA ASN A 28 4.23 -6.10 4.93
C ASN A 28 2.81 -5.51 4.92
N ILE A 29 2.43 -4.82 3.84
CA ILE A 29 1.08 -4.29 3.67
C ILE A 29 0.07 -5.44 3.56
N MET A 30 0.31 -6.47 2.76
CA MET A 30 -0.61 -7.60 2.62
C MET A 30 -0.75 -8.40 3.91
N VAL A 31 0.35 -8.60 4.65
CA VAL A 31 0.34 -9.21 5.99
C VAL A 31 -0.52 -8.40 6.95
N TRP A 32 -0.34 -7.08 6.99
CA TRP A 32 -1.16 -6.18 7.81
C TRP A 32 -2.65 -6.26 7.44
N LEU A 33 -2.95 -6.29 6.14
CA LEU A 33 -4.32 -6.41 5.62
C LEU A 33 -4.94 -7.80 5.85
N LYS A 34 -4.16 -8.79 6.29
CA LYS A 34 -4.57 -10.20 6.42
C LYS A 34 -5.05 -10.80 5.10
N ILE A 35 -4.46 -10.34 3.98
CA ILE A 35 -4.71 -10.85 2.63
C ILE A 35 -3.51 -11.72 2.25
N PRO A 36 -3.73 -12.96 1.76
CA PRO A 36 -2.63 -13.79 1.25
C PRO A 36 -1.82 -13.04 0.20
N HIS A 37 -0.53 -12.85 0.46
CA HIS A 37 0.38 -12.25 -0.51
C HIS A 37 0.71 -13.29 -1.59
N ASN A 38 0.57 -12.91 -2.85
CA ASN A 38 1.06 -13.70 -3.97
C ASN A 38 2.08 -12.83 -4.73
N GLU A 39 3.30 -13.34 -4.84
CA GLU A 39 4.46 -12.61 -5.38
C GLU A 39 4.36 -12.30 -6.88
N GLU A 40 3.35 -12.84 -7.58
CA GLU A 40 3.22 -12.75 -9.04
C GLU A 40 2.48 -11.49 -9.54
N VAL A 41 2.11 -10.56 -8.68
CA VAL A 41 1.43 -9.32 -9.13
C VAL A 41 2.43 -8.42 -9.84
N ASN A 42 2.20 -8.18 -11.13
CA ASN A 42 3.10 -7.38 -11.97
C ASN A 42 2.48 -6.08 -12.48
N SER A 43 1.17 -5.87 -12.26
CA SER A 43 0.46 -4.67 -12.72
C SER A 43 -0.65 -4.21 -11.77
N CYS A 44 -1.05 -2.93 -11.91
CA CYS A 44 -2.21 -2.38 -11.21
C CYS A 44 -3.51 -3.07 -11.62
N GLU A 45 -3.64 -3.48 -12.88
CA GLU A 45 -4.84 -4.13 -13.40
C GLU A 45 -5.03 -5.52 -12.77
N GLU A 46 -3.97 -6.33 -12.75
CA GLU A 46 -3.99 -7.65 -12.09
C GLU A 46 -4.38 -7.51 -10.61
N GLN A 47 -3.80 -6.54 -9.91
CA GLN A 47 -4.12 -6.32 -8.51
C GLN A 47 -5.55 -5.84 -8.30
N PHE A 48 -6.06 -4.97 -9.18
CA PHE A 48 -7.45 -4.53 -9.14
C PHE A 48 -8.40 -5.72 -9.31
N GLN A 49 -8.18 -6.55 -10.33
CA GLN A 49 -8.98 -7.76 -10.57
C GLN A 49 -8.93 -8.71 -9.37
N ARG A 50 -7.76 -8.91 -8.75
CA ARG A 50 -7.61 -9.71 -7.53
C ARG A 50 -8.44 -9.18 -6.37
N ILE A 51 -8.38 -7.87 -6.08
CA ILE A 51 -9.18 -7.24 -5.02
C ILE A 51 -10.69 -7.43 -5.30
N GLN A 52 -11.11 -7.32 -6.56
CA GLN A 52 -12.50 -7.55 -6.94
C GLN A 52 -12.93 -9.02 -6.75
N ALA A 53 -12.02 -9.96 -7.00
CA ALA A 53 -12.26 -11.39 -6.80
C ALA A 53 -12.26 -11.84 -5.33
N CYS A 54 -11.68 -11.05 -4.41
CA CYS A 54 -11.70 -11.37 -2.98
C CYS A 54 -13.13 -11.42 -2.40
N ASN A 55 -13.36 -12.32 -1.46
CA ASN A 55 -14.58 -12.34 -0.66
C ASN A 55 -14.56 -11.18 0.34
N GLY A 56 -15.65 -10.40 0.40
CA GLY A 56 -15.79 -9.27 1.30
C GLY A 56 -16.87 -8.28 0.86
N SER A 57 -17.32 -7.42 1.77
CA SER A 57 -18.30 -6.38 1.46
C SER A 57 -17.74 -5.32 0.50
N LYS A 58 -18.64 -4.56 -0.12
CA LYS A 58 -18.26 -3.47 -1.04
C LYS A 58 -17.42 -2.41 -0.33
N GLU A 59 -17.73 -2.15 0.93
CA GLU A 59 -17.04 -1.23 1.84
C GLU A 59 -15.63 -1.71 2.13
N TRP A 60 -15.47 -3.00 2.44
CA TRP A 60 -14.16 -3.61 2.64
C TRP A 60 -13.29 -3.48 1.38
N LYS A 61 -13.82 -3.83 0.20
CA LYS A 61 -13.09 -3.72 -1.08
C LYS A 61 -12.66 -2.28 -1.37
N LYS A 62 -13.48 -1.28 -1.05
CA LYS A 62 -13.12 0.14 -1.18
C LYS A 62 -11.98 0.53 -0.26
N ILE A 63 -11.97 0.05 0.99
CA ILE A 63 -10.88 0.29 1.95
C ILE A 63 -9.57 -0.30 1.41
N ILE A 64 -9.59 -1.56 0.97
CA ILE A 64 -8.41 -2.21 0.39
C ILE A 64 -7.90 -1.46 -0.84
N MET A 65 -8.79 -1.05 -1.73
CA MET A 65 -8.42 -0.26 -2.92
C MET A 65 -7.80 1.08 -2.54
N ALA A 66 -8.32 1.77 -1.52
CA ALA A 66 -7.73 3.03 -1.04
C ALA A 66 -6.32 2.82 -0.49
N ILE A 67 -6.10 1.78 0.32
CA ILE A 67 -4.78 1.44 0.86
C ILE A 67 -3.80 1.07 -0.27
N PHE A 68 -4.27 0.33 -1.27
CA PHE A 68 -3.48 -0.02 -2.44
C PHE A 68 -3.01 1.24 -3.20
N MET A 69 -3.92 2.17 -3.49
CA MET A 69 -3.58 3.43 -4.15
C MET A 69 -2.63 4.31 -3.31
N ILE A 70 -2.81 4.33 -2.00
CA ILE A 70 -1.92 5.06 -1.08
C ILE A 70 -0.53 4.45 -1.05
N THR A 71 -0.42 3.12 -1.10
CA THR A 71 0.86 2.42 -1.16
C THR A 71 1.61 2.79 -2.45
N ILE A 72 0.94 2.76 -3.61
CA ILE A 72 1.54 3.20 -4.89
C ILE A 72 2.02 4.64 -4.80
N TRP A 73 1.16 5.54 -4.31
CA TRP A 73 1.50 6.95 -4.17
C TRP A 73 2.71 7.16 -3.26
N HIS A 74 2.77 6.44 -2.14
CA HIS A 74 3.86 6.53 -1.18
C HIS A 74 5.18 6.03 -1.78
N ILE A 75 5.16 4.89 -2.49
CA ILE A 75 6.35 4.38 -3.21
C ILE A 75 6.88 5.44 -4.19
N TRP A 76 5.99 6.06 -4.96
CA TRP A 76 6.35 7.12 -5.91
C TRP A 76 6.92 8.35 -5.21
N LYS A 77 6.29 8.80 -4.12
CA LYS A 77 6.78 9.90 -3.27
C LYS A 77 8.18 9.58 -2.73
N SER A 78 8.37 8.40 -2.14
CA SER A 78 9.64 7.94 -1.58
C SER A 78 10.75 7.90 -2.63
N ARG A 79 10.44 7.50 -3.88
CA ARG A 79 11.38 7.59 -5.01
C ARG A 79 11.76 9.03 -5.35
N ASN A 80 10.80 9.96 -5.33
CA ASN A 80 11.09 11.38 -5.59
C ASN A 80 11.93 12.00 -4.48
N GLU A 81 11.65 11.70 -3.22
CA GLU A 81 12.48 12.16 -2.09
C GLU A 81 13.92 11.69 -2.20
N LEU A 82 14.13 10.44 -2.63
CA LEU A 82 15.47 9.91 -2.87
C LEU A 82 16.21 10.67 -3.98
N ILE A 83 15.53 10.96 -5.09
CA ILE A 83 16.17 11.57 -6.26
C ILE A 83 16.41 13.06 -6.09
N PHE A 84 15.44 13.79 -5.55
CA PHE A 84 15.51 15.25 -5.45
C PHE A 84 16.17 15.72 -4.16
N ASN A 85 16.02 14.96 -3.07
CA ASN A 85 16.48 15.35 -1.74
C ASN A 85 17.54 14.40 -1.15
N GLY A 86 17.91 13.33 -1.85
CA GLY A 86 18.87 12.34 -1.37
C GLY A 86 18.37 11.52 -0.16
N GLN A 87 17.08 11.62 0.16
CA GLN A 87 16.52 10.98 1.35
C GLN A 87 16.09 9.55 1.03
N ASN A 88 16.87 8.58 1.53
CA ASN A 88 16.50 7.18 1.43
C ASN A 88 15.70 6.74 2.66
N GLU A 89 14.62 6.02 2.43
CA GLU A 89 13.71 5.57 3.46
C GLU A 89 13.74 4.05 3.61
N SER A 90 13.72 3.57 4.87
CA SER A 90 13.62 2.15 5.17
C SER A 90 12.22 1.60 4.87
N VAL A 91 12.14 0.31 4.48
CA VAL A 91 10.88 -0.39 4.24
C VAL A 91 9.93 -0.28 5.44
N THR A 92 10.44 -0.44 6.66
CA THR A 92 9.64 -0.35 7.90
C THR A 92 8.99 1.02 8.03
N LYS A 93 9.78 2.09 7.85
CA LYS A 93 9.26 3.46 7.91
C LYS A 93 8.21 3.70 6.83
N SER A 94 8.43 3.24 5.59
CA SER A 94 7.44 3.37 4.53
C SER A 94 6.11 2.67 4.89
N VAL A 95 6.17 1.47 5.48
CA VAL A 95 4.97 0.73 5.90
C VAL A 95 4.20 1.47 6.99
N ASP A 96 4.89 2.04 7.97
CA ASP A 96 4.24 2.80 9.04
C ASP A 96 3.60 4.08 8.51
N GLU A 97 4.30 4.83 7.65
CA GLU A 97 3.75 6.02 6.98
C GLU A 97 2.52 5.68 6.12
N ILE A 98 2.53 4.54 5.40
CA ILE A 98 1.36 4.08 4.61
C ILE A 98 0.16 3.80 5.53
N LYS A 99 0.37 3.17 6.69
CA LYS A 99 -0.71 2.92 7.67
C LYS A 99 -1.28 4.22 8.23
N GLU A 100 -0.43 5.17 8.58
CA GLU A 100 -0.82 6.49 9.07
C GLU A 100 -1.57 7.31 8.02
N LEU A 101 -1.03 7.40 6.80
CA LEU A 101 -1.64 8.12 5.70
C LEU A 101 -2.99 7.52 5.31
N SER A 102 -3.09 6.19 5.26
CA SER A 102 -4.34 5.51 4.95
C SER A 102 -5.40 5.74 6.02
N PHE A 103 -5.02 5.73 7.30
CA PHE A 103 -5.91 6.11 8.39
C PHE A 103 -6.46 7.53 8.21
N LEU A 104 -5.56 8.51 8.03
CA LEU A 104 -5.94 9.92 7.89
C LEU A 104 -6.82 10.14 6.66
N TRP A 105 -6.44 9.60 5.50
CA TRP A 105 -7.17 9.83 4.26
C TRP A 105 -8.55 9.19 4.29
N ILE A 106 -8.69 7.99 4.85
CA ILE A 106 -9.98 7.31 4.93
C ILE A 106 -10.88 7.96 5.98
N LYS A 107 -10.31 8.37 7.13
CA LYS A 107 -11.07 9.08 8.17
C LYS A 107 -11.63 10.40 7.66
N GLU A 108 -10.78 11.23 7.06
CA GLU A 108 -11.14 12.58 6.63
C GLU A 108 -11.92 12.61 5.31
N ARG A 109 -11.48 11.85 4.29
CA ARG A 109 -12.07 11.94 2.94
C ARG A 109 -13.29 11.05 2.74
N ALA A 110 -13.34 9.89 3.39
CA ALA A 110 -14.53 9.02 3.33
C ALA A 110 -15.57 9.36 4.41
N LYS A 111 -15.31 10.38 5.25
CA LYS A 111 -16.16 10.81 6.37
C LYS A 111 -16.52 9.65 7.33
N THR A 112 -15.60 8.71 7.51
CA THR A 112 -15.79 7.53 8.36
C THR A 112 -15.52 7.91 9.82
N LYS A 113 -16.52 8.52 10.47
CA LYS A 113 -16.37 9.09 11.83
C LYS A 113 -15.96 8.06 12.91
N ASN A 114 -16.20 6.78 12.68
CA ASN A 114 -15.94 5.71 13.63
C ASN A 114 -14.58 5.02 13.45
N LEU A 115 -13.69 5.58 12.61
CA LEU A 115 -12.35 5.02 12.43
C LEU A 115 -11.44 5.34 13.63
N VAL A 116 -11.01 4.30 14.34
CA VAL A 116 -10.15 4.39 15.52
C VAL A 116 -8.76 3.81 15.21
N TRP A 117 -7.70 4.56 15.54
CA TRP A 117 -6.30 4.19 15.24
C TRP A 117 -5.92 2.82 15.82
N GLU A 118 -6.26 2.57 17.08
CA GLU A 118 -5.94 1.32 17.78
C GLU A 118 -6.49 0.07 17.08
N ARG A 119 -7.63 0.20 16.41
CA ARG A 119 -8.20 -0.91 15.62
C ARG A 119 -7.60 -0.94 14.22
N TRP A 120 -7.26 0.22 13.66
CA TRP A 120 -6.65 0.36 12.34
C TRP A 120 -5.25 -0.26 12.27
N LYS A 121 -4.40 -0.06 13.27
CA LYS A 121 -3.05 -0.65 13.31
C LYS A 121 -3.07 -2.18 13.26
N ASP A 122 -4.14 -2.80 13.77
CA ASP A 122 -4.38 -4.24 13.72
C ASP A 122 -5.26 -4.69 12.54
N PHE A 123 -5.56 -3.76 11.62
CA PHE A 123 -6.50 -3.90 10.51
C PHE A 123 -7.83 -4.55 10.92
N ASN A 124 -8.40 -4.05 12.02
CA ASN A 124 -9.72 -4.43 12.50
C ASN A 124 -10.75 -3.39 12.05
N VAL A 125 -11.38 -3.67 10.90
CA VAL A 125 -12.32 -2.76 10.24
C VAL A 125 -13.78 -3.23 10.35
N ARG A 126 -14.08 -4.15 11.27
CA ARG A 126 -15.43 -4.77 11.38
C ARG A 126 -16.55 -3.77 11.69
N ASP A 127 -16.27 -2.69 12.38
CA ASP A 127 -17.28 -1.71 12.79
C ASP A 127 -17.56 -0.64 11.72
N ILE A 128 -16.76 -0.60 10.65
CA ILE A 128 -16.90 0.35 9.54
C ILE A 128 -17.33 -0.32 8.23
N ILE A 129 -17.20 -1.64 8.14
CA ILE A 129 -17.78 -2.45 7.06
C ILE A 129 -19.13 -2.96 7.54
N LYS A 130 -20.21 -2.60 6.85
CA LYS A 130 -21.55 -3.15 7.11
C LYS A 130 -21.77 -4.42 6.30
#